data_AF-A0A510K1Y9-F1
#
_entry.id   AF-A0A510K1Y9-F1
#
_cell.length_a   1.000
_cell.length_b   1.000
_cell.length_c   1.000
_cell.angle_alpha   90.00
_cell.angle_beta   90.00
_cell.angle_gamma   90.00
#
_symmetry.space_group_name_H-M   'P 1'
#
loop_
_entity.id
_entity.type
_entity.pdbx_description
1 polymer ?
#
loop_
_entity_poly.entity_id
_entity_poly.type
_entity_poly.pdbx_seq_one_letter_code
_entity_poly.pdbx_strand_id
1 'polypeptide(L)' 'MKKENIKEFLLKLNQKDINELMKNSEKEEDIIFYNKLFNLILETKQDELIKKGVF' A
#
# COMPACT_ATOMS: atom_id res chain seq x y z
N MET A 1 21.98 8.10 6.06
CA MET A 1 20.58 7.66 5.85
C MET A 1 20.60 6.47 4.90
N LYS A 2 20.13 5.29 5.31
CA LYS A 2 19.82 4.23 4.34
C LYS A 2 18.67 4.77 3.48
N LYS A 3 18.86 4.85 2.16
CA LYS A 3 17.74 5.05 1.24
C LYS A 3 16.87 3.81 1.37
N GLU A 4 15.86 3.85 2.23
CA GLU A 4 14.82 2.81 2.19
C GLU A 4 14.21 2.84 0.79
N ASN A 5 14.12 1.66 0.18
CA ASN A 5 13.48 1.53 -1.11
C ASN A 5 12.00 1.86 -0.91
N ILE A 6 11.51 2.88 -1.63
CA ILE A 6 10.09 3.30 -1.57
C ILE A 6 9.16 2.10 -1.78
N LYS A 7 9.52 1.16 -2.66
CA LYS A 7 8.77 -0.08 -2.85
C LYS A 7 8.65 -0.88 -1.56
N GLU A 8 9.77 -1.10 -0.85
CA GLU A 8 9.77 -1.87 0.40
C GLU A 8 8.97 -1.18 1.51
N PHE A 9 9.05 0.15 1.57
CA PHE A 9 8.24 0.94 2.51
C PHE A 9 6.75 0.76 2.21
N LEU A 10 6.33 0.94 0.95
CA LEU A 10 4.94 0.78 0.54
C LEU A 10 4.41 -0.64 0.81
N LEU A 11 5.21 -1.67 0.55
CA LEU A 11 4.81 -3.06 0.82
C LEU A 11 4.62 -3.35 2.33
N LYS A 12 5.21 -2.57 3.23
CA LYS A 12 4.98 -2.72 4.68
C LYS A 12 3.68 -2.08 5.15
N LEU A 13 3.07 -1.18 4.37
CA LEU A 13 1.81 -0.56 4.72
C LEU A 13 0.71 -1.61 4.84
N ASN A 14 -0.08 -1.47 5.90
CA ASN A 14 -1.25 -2.28 6.19
C ASN A 14 -2.54 -1.45 6.11
N GLN A 15 -3.69 -2.11 6.25
CA GLN A 15 -5.00 -1.45 6.17
C GLN A 15 -5.16 -0.33 7.21
N LYS A 16 -4.60 -0.49 8.41
CA LYS A 16 -4.70 0.52 9.48
C LYS A 16 -3.94 1.79 9.09
N ASP A 17 -2.73 1.65 8.56
CA ASP A 17 -1.92 2.80 8.12
C ASP A 17 -2.65 3.59 7.03
N ILE A 18 -3.23 2.89 6.04
CA ILE A 18 -4.01 3.51 4.96
C ILE A 18 -5.29 4.16 5.49
N ASN A 19 -5.99 3.51 6.41
CA ASN A 19 -7.18 4.07 7.05
C ASN A 19 -6.86 5.35 7.83
N GLU A 20 -5.69 5.43 8.47
CA GLU A 20 -5.24 6.62 9.18
C GLU A 20 -4.91 7.75 8.20
N LEU A 21 -4.24 7.46 7.09
CA LEU A 21 -3.98 8.44 6.02
C LEU A 21 -5.30 8.99 5.45
N MET A 22 -6.27 8.13 5.17
CA MET A 22 -7.59 8.55 4.68
C MET A 22 -8.35 9.40 5.71
N LYS A 23 -8.33 9.02 6.99
CA LYS A 23 -9.01 9.79 8.06
C LYS A 23 -8.43 11.19 8.24
N ASN A 24 -7.13 11.35 8.01
CA ASN A 24 -6.44 12.63 8.12
C ASN A 24 -6.48 13.43 6.81
N SER A 25 -7.13 12.92 5.77
CA SER A 25 -7.27 13.58 4.48
C SER A 25 -8.55 14.40 4.42
N GLU A 26 -8.43 15.68 4.07
CA GLU A 26 -9.59 16.57 3.92
C GLU A 26 -10.19 16.51 2.50
N LYS A 27 -9.39 16.09 1.51
CA LYS A 27 -9.80 16.02 0.11
C LYS A 27 -10.22 14.62 -0.29
N GLU A 28 -11.33 14.53 -1.00
CA GLU A 28 -11.82 13.27 -1.56
C GLU A 28 -10.80 12.64 -2.54
N GLU A 29 -10.07 13.46 -3.30
CA GLU A 29 -9.01 13.01 -4.21
C GLU A 29 -7.90 12.25 -3.49
N ASP A 30 -7.50 12.72 -2.29
CA ASP A 30 -6.47 12.08 -1.48
C ASP A 30 -6.98 10.73 -0.94
N ILE A 31 -8.24 10.67 -0.49
CA ILE A 31 -8.88 9.42 -0.05
C ILE A 31 -8.93 8.40 -1.20
N ILE A 32 -9.29 8.84 -2.41
CA ILE A 32 -9.30 8.00 -3.61
C ILE A 32 -7.88 7.51 -3.93
N PHE A 33 -6.88 8.39 -3.83
CA PHE A 33 -5.49 8.05 -4.04
C PHE A 33 -5.02 6.96 -3.07
N TYR A 34 -5.26 7.11 -1.76
CA TYR A 34 -4.83 6.13 -0.76
C TYR A 34 -5.52 4.77 -0.94
N ASN A 35 -6.80 4.75 -1.32
CA ASN A 35 -7.50 3.51 -1.67
C ASN A 35 -6.87 2.81 -2.88
N LYS A 36 -6.60 3.55 -3.96
CA LYS A 36 -5.95 3.00 -5.16
C LYS A 36 -4.55 2.49 -4.85
N LEU A 37 -3.78 3.23 -4.06
CA LEU A 37 -2.45 2.84 -3.62
C LEU A 37 -2.47 1.52 -2.84
N PHE A 38 -3.44 1.36 -1.93
CA PHE A 38 -3.55 0.14 -1.15
C PHE A 38 -3.92 -1.07 -2.00
N ASN A 39 -4.86 -0.90 -2.94
CA ASN A 39 -5.21 -1.97 -3.88
C ASN A 39 -3.98 -2.42 -4.69
N LEU A 40 -3.19 -1.48 -5.20
CA LEU A 40 -1.96 -1.79 -5.92
C LEU A 40 -0.95 -2.56 -5.04
N ILE A 41 -0.83 -2.20 -3.76
CA ILE A 41 0.02 -2.92 -2.80
C ILE A 41 -0.45 -4.36 -2.60
N LEU A 42 -1.77 -4.58 -2.49
CA LEU A 42 -2.35 -5.91 -2.36
C LEU A 42 -2.12 -6.77 -3.60
N GLU A 43 -2.39 -6.23 -4.79
CA GLU A 43 -2.14 -6.90 -6.07
C GLU A 43 -0.67 -7.29 -6.21
N THR A 44 0.24 -6.38 -5.88
CA THR A 44 1.69 -6.64 -5.92
C THR A 44 2.09 -7.77 -4.96
N LYS A 45 1.53 -7.80 -3.74
CA LYS A 45 1.79 -8.87 -2.76
C LYS A 45 1.26 -10.21 -3.26
N GLN A 46 0.06 -10.22 -3.84
CA GLN A 46 -0.55 -11.42 -4.38
C GLN A 46 0.27 -11.99 -5.55
N ASP A 47 0.70 -11.14 -6.48
CA ASP A 47 1.58 -11.53 -7.59
C ASP A 47 2.90 -12.13 -7.09
N GLU A 48 3.49 -11.55 -6.05
CA GLU A 48 4.72 -12.07 -5.43
C GLU A 48 4.50 -13.43 -4.75
N LEU A 49 3.33 -13.68 -4.15
CA LEU A 49 2.98 -14.97 -3.54
C LEU A 49 2.72 -16.04 -4.61
N ILE A 50 1.99 -15.71 -5.68
CA ILE A 50 1.75 -16.59 -6.83
C ILE A 50 3.09 -17.00 -7.46
N LYS A 51 4.01 -16.06 -7.68
CA LYS A 51 5.36 -16.36 -8.20
C LYS A 51 6.17 -17.28 -7.29
N LYS A 52 5.88 -17.30 -5.99
CA LYS A 52 6.52 -18.18 -5.00
C LYS A 52 5.81 -19.53 -4.86
N GLY A 53 4.68 -19.75 -5.54
CA GLY A 53 3.87 -20.97 -5.44
C GLY A 53 3.11 -21.09 -4.13
N VAL A 54 2.86 -19.98 -3.42
CA VAL A 54 2.08 -19.93 -2.19
C VAL A 54 0.69 -19.36 -2.53
N PHE A 55 -0.36 -20.16 -2.37
CA PHE A 55 -1.75 -19.83 -2.70
C PHE A 55 -2.59 -19.65 -1.44
#